data_AF-A0A0N4TBL9-F1
#
_entry.id   AF-A0A0N4TBL9-F1
#
_cell.length_a   1.000
_cell.length_b   1.000
_cell.length_c   1.000
_cell.angle_alpha   90.00
_cell.angle_beta   90.00
_cell.angle_gamma   90.00
#
_symmetry.space_group_name_H-M   'P 1'
#
loop_
_entity.id
_entity.type
_entity.pdbx_description
1 polymer ?
#
loop_
_entity_poly.entity_id
_entity_poly.type
_entity_poly.pdbx_seq_one_letter_code
_entity_poly.pdbx_strand_id
1 'polypeptide(L)'
;MRAHKDDFLPFLIDDNGEAVDEIEFEEYCMKVEKCCTDGGVWGGEPEVILHFNSCALERRIEVIQPGGRVLLFGEEYSDRKPLIITFHRFAYNLGEHYNSTISNITTIS
;
A
#
# COMPACT_ATOMS: atom_id res chain seq x y z
N MET A 1 -3.71 -7.09 -8.89
CA MET A 1 -3.64 -5.95 -9.84
C MET A 1 -4.18 -6.33 -11.21
N ARG A 2 -3.53 -7.21 -11.99
CA ARG A 2 -4.00 -7.60 -13.35
C ARG A 2 -5.47 -8.08 -13.44
N ALA A 3 -5.94 -8.86 -12.46
CA ALA A 3 -7.33 -9.35 -12.42
C ALA A 3 -8.39 -8.27 -12.12
N HIS A 4 -7.95 -7.08 -11.70
CA HIS A 4 -8.79 -5.97 -11.24
C HIS A 4 -8.35 -4.66 -11.90
N LYS A 5 -7.82 -4.74 -13.13
CA LYS A 5 -7.16 -3.61 -13.83
C LYS A 5 -7.98 -2.32 -13.80
N ASP A 6 -9.27 -2.38 -14.07
CA ASP A 6 -10.16 -1.21 -14.12
C ASP A 6 -10.27 -0.47 -12.78
N ASP A 7 -10.01 -1.17 -11.67
CA ASP A 7 -10.02 -0.60 -10.33
C ASP A 7 -8.69 0.13 -9.99
N PHE A 8 -7.60 -0.16 -10.74
CA PHE A 8 -6.26 0.43 -10.52
C PHE A 8 -5.91 1.51 -11.54
N LEU A 9 -6.31 1.32 -12.81
CA LEU A 9 -5.94 2.20 -13.92
C LEU A 9 -6.22 3.69 -13.66
N PRO A 10 -7.36 4.10 -13.06
CA PRO A 10 -7.67 5.50 -12.80
C PRO A 10 -6.74 6.19 -11.80
N PHE A 11 -5.99 5.42 -11.00
CA PHE A 11 -5.10 5.92 -9.95
C PHE A 11 -3.63 5.83 -10.33
N LEU A 12 -3.32 5.27 -11.50
CA LEU A 12 -1.96 5.17 -12.00
C LEU A 12 -1.68 6.35 -12.92
N ILE A 13 -0.66 7.11 -12.53
CA ILE A 13 -0.12 8.22 -13.31
C ILE A 13 1.31 7.89 -13.73
N ASP A 14 1.69 8.32 -14.93
CA ASP A 14 3.05 8.20 -15.42
C ASP A 14 3.97 9.24 -14.74
N ASP A 15 5.26 9.20 -15.07
CA ASP A 15 6.25 10.14 -14.52
C ASP A 15 5.98 11.61 -14.94
N ASN A 16 5.12 11.83 -15.93
CA ASN A 16 4.69 13.15 -16.40
C ASN A 16 3.38 13.62 -15.72
N GLY A 17 2.74 12.76 -14.92
CA GLY A 17 1.46 13.04 -14.26
C GLY A 17 0.23 12.77 -15.13
N GLU A 18 0.39 12.09 -16.26
CA GLU A 18 -0.68 11.72 -17.17
C GLU A 18 -1.24 10.33 -16.83
N ALA A 19 -2.48 10.06 -17.23
CA ALA A 19 -3.12 8.78 -16.96
C ALA A 19 -2.41 7.65 -17.72
N VAL A 20 -2.07 6.59 -16.98
CA VAL A 20 -1.39 5.40 -17.51
C VAL A 20 -2.30 4.64 -18.48
N ASP A 21 -1.77 4.30 -19.65
CA ASP A 21 -2.48 3.48 -20.63
C ASP A 21 -2.39 1.97 -20.31
N GLU A 22 -3.06 1.12 -21.11
CA GLU A 22 -3.06 -0.32 -20.84
C GLU A 22 -1.70 -0.99 -20.99
N ILE A 23 -0.85 -0.47 -21.87
CA ILE A 23 0.50 -1.00 -22.14
C ILE A 23 1.39 -0.62 -20.96
N GLU A 24 1.34 0.64 -20.55
CA GLU A 24 2.06 1.18 -19.41
C GLU A 24 1.61 0.54 -18.09
N PHE A 25 0.34 0.17 -17.96
CA PHE A 25 -0.17 -0.60 -16.82
C PHE A 25 0.48 -1.99 -16.71
N GLU A 26 0.65 -2.68 -17.82
CA GLU A 26 1.28 -4.00 -17.83
C GLU A 26 2.78 -3.88 -17.52
N GLU A 27 3.45 -2.86 -18.07
CA GLU A 27 4.83 -2.53 -17.72
C GLU A 27 4.97 -2.19 -16.23
N TYR A 28 4.04 -1.42 -15.67
CA TYR A 28 4.00 -1.11 -14.25
C TYR A 28 3.82 -2.37 -13.41
N CYS A 29 2.90 -3.26 -13.76
CA CYS A 29 2.72 -4.54 -13.08
C CYS A 29 4.01 -5.39 -13.13
N MET A 30 4.71 -5.40 -14.28
CA MET A 30 6.00 -6.08 -14.41
C MET A 30 7.10 -5.45 -13.55
N LYS A 31 7.14 -4.12 -13.44
CA LYS A 31 8.12 -3.42 -12.59
C LYS A 31 7.85 -3.68 -11.11
N VAL A 32 6.59 -3.71 -10.67
CA VAL A 32 6.22 -4.02 -9.28
C VAL A 32 6.49 -5.49 -8.92
N GLU A 33 6.40 -6.40 -9.88
CA GLU A 33 6.66 -7.84 -9.67
C GLU A 33 8.17 -8.17 -9.54
N LYS A 34 9.03 -7.34 -10.12
CA LYS A 34 10.49 -7.55 -10.11
C LYS A 34 11.12 -7.19 -8.77
N CYS A 35 12.20 -7.89 -8.43
CA CYS A 35 13.09 -7.49 -7.34
C CYS A 35 13.78 -6.17 -7.67
N CYS A 36 14.15 -5.40 -6.64
CA CYS A 36 14.87 -4.12 -6.83
C CYS A 36 16.22 -4.28 -7.57
N THR A 37 16.85 -5.46 -7.47
CA THR A 37 18.07 -5.83 -8.21
C THR A 37 17.87 -5.89 -9.73
N ASP A 38 16.63 -6.11 -10.18
CA ASP A 38 16.25 -6.27 -11.58
C ASP A 38 15.51 -5.05 -12.13
N GLY A 39 15.59 -3.92 -11.42
CA GLY A 39 14.91 -2.66 -11.75
C GLY A 39 13.46 -2.61 -11.26
N GLY A 40 13.10 -3.42 -10.28
CA GLY A 40 11.78 -3.38 -9.67
C GLY A 40 11.50 -2.08 -8.92
N VAL A 41 10.26 -1.61 -9.00
CA VAL A 41 9.82 -0.36 -8.35
C VAL A 41 8.86 -0.67 -7.21
N TRP A 42 8.88 0.21 -6.21
CA TRP A 42 7.86 0.21 -5.18
C TRP A 42 6.64 0.90 -5.80
N GLY A 43 5.46 0.32 -5.64
CA GLY A 43 4.26 0.84 -6.31
C GLY A 43 3.96 2.30 -5.98
N GLY A 44 3.39 3.03 -6.94
CA GLY A 44 3.24 4.48 -6.96
C GLY A 44 2.39 5.05 -5.81
N GLU A 45 1.07 4.79 -5.80
CA GLU A 45 0.18 5.16 -4.69
C GLU A 45 -0.01 3.98 -3.72
N PRO A 46 0.78 3.92 -2.63
CA PRO A 46 0.67 2.83 -1.69
C PRO A 46 -0.70 2.77 -0.99
N GLU A 47 -1.44 3.88 -0.86
CA GLU A 47 -2.81 3.92 -0.32
C GLU A 47 -3.79 3.06 -1.13
N VAL A 48 -3.72 3.13 -2.46
CA VAL A 48 -4.56 2.33 -3.36
C VAL A 48 -4.20 0.86 -3.22
N ILE A 49 -2.89 0.55 -3.23
CA ILE A 49 -2.38 -0.81 -3.03
C ILE A 49 -2.85 -1.38 -1.67
N LEU A 50 -2.83 -0.57 -0.61
CA LEU A 50 -3.27 -0.97 0.72
C LEU A 50 -4.79 -1.22 0.78
N HIS A 51 -5.60 -0.39 0.11
CA HIS A 51 -7.03 -0.62 -0.02
C HIS A 51 -7.33 -2.00 -0.61
N PHE A 52 -6.72 -2.32 -1.75
CA PHE A 52 -6.93 -3.63 -2.40
C PHE A 52 -6.35 -4.79 -1.61
N ASN A 53 -5.20 -4.61 -0.95
CA ASN A 53 -4.67 -5.64 -0.06
C ASN A 53 -5.61 -5.93 1.10
N SER A 54 -6.30 -4.92 1.62
CA SER A 54 -7.34 -5.10 2.63
C SER A 54 -8.46 -6.02 2.10
N CYS A 55 -8.93 -5.78 0.87
CA CYS A 55 -9.97 -6.60 0.22
C CYS A 55 -9.48 -8.03 -0.05
N ALA A 56 -8.25 -8.18 -0.57
CA ALA A 56 -7.67 -9.49 -0.90
C ALA A 56 -7.37 -10.34 0.34
N LEU A 57 -6.97 -9.71 1.46
CA LEU A 57 -6.74 -10.35 2.74
C LEU A 57 -8.03 -10.47 3.57
N GLU A 58 -9.13 -9.88 3.08
CA GLU A 58 -10.40 -9.70 3.79
C GLU A 58 -10.18 -9.22 5.23
N ARG A 59 -9.43 -8.14 5.37
CA ARG A 59 -8.95 -7.67 6.67
C ARG A 59 -8.69 -6.19 6.66
N ARG A 60 -9.15 -5.52 7.71
CA ARG A 60 -8.88 -4.09 7.90
C ARG A 60 -7.38 -3.83 8.06
N ILE A 61 -6.86 -2.83 7.36
CA ILE A 61 -5.48 -2.35 7.47
C ILE A 61 -5.49 -0.94 8.06
N GLU A 62 -4.71 -0.76 9.13
CA GLU A 62 -4.51 0.51 9.81
C GLU A 62 -3.08 1.00 9.54
N VAL A 63 -2.96 2.19 8.96
CA VAL A 63 -1.67 2.80 8.64
C VAL A 63 -1.44 3.98 9.55
N ILE A 64 -0.49 3.83 10.46
CA ILE A 64 -0.07 4.90 11.36
C ILE A 64 0.94 5.78 10.61
N GLN A 65 0.56 7.03 10.35
CA GLN A 65 1.38 8.04 9.68
C GLN A 65 2.16 8.90 10.69
N PRO A 66 3.21 9.62 10.23
CA PRO A 66 3.91 10.60 11.06
C PRO A 66 2.93 11.64 11.59
N GLY A 67 3.06 11.99 12.88
CA GLY A 67 2.14 12.92 13.55
C GLY A 67 0.87 12.28 14.12
N GLY A 68 0.77 10.94 14.12
CA GLY A 68 -0.29 10.21 14.83
C GLY A 68 -1.62 10.10 14.06
N ARG A 69 -1.64 10.47 12.77
CA ARG A 69 -2.78 10.21 11.90
C ARG A 69 -2.86 8.72 11.57
N VAL A 70 -4.06 8.16 11.53
CA VAL A 70 -4.30 6.77 11.16
C VAL A 70 -5.18 6.74 9.92
N LEU A 71 -4.69 6.15 8.84
CA LEU A 71 -5.49 5.85 7.66
C LEU A 71 -6.09 4.44 7.81
N LEU A 72 -7.36 4.31 7.44
CA LEU A 72 -8.11 3.06 7.57
C LEU A 72 -8.50 2.56 6.20
N PHE A 73 -8.23 1.27 5.96
CA PHE A 73 -8.61 0.56 4.75
C PHE A 73 -9.36 -0.70 5.13
N GLY A 74 -10.44 -1.03 4.42
CA GLY A 74 -11.24 -2.23 4.71
C GLY A 74 -12.14 -2.10 5.93
N GLU A 75 -12.84 -0.98 6.08
CA GLU A 75 -13.74 -0.76 7.22
C GLU A 75 -14.88 -1.81 7.28
N GLU A 76 -15.23 -2.40 6.14
CA GLU A 76 -16.14 -3.53 6.01
C GLU A 76 -15.66 -4.79 6.74
N TYR A 77 -14.37 -4.91 7.06
CA TYR A 77 -13.76 -6.03 7.80
C TYR A 77 -13.44 -5.65 9.26
N SER A 78 -14.19 -4.72 9.84
CA SER A 78 -14.01 -4.22 11.21
C SER A 78 -14.22 -5.28 12.30
N ASP A 79 -14.90 -6.38 11.98
CA ASP A 79 -15.13 -7.54 12.85
C ASP A 79 -13.88 -8.44 12.97
N ARG A 80 -12.92 -8.30 12.06
CA ARG A 80 -11.66 -9.05 12.05
C ARG A 80 -10.54 -8.26 12.70
N LYS A 81 -9.61 -8.97 13.34
CA LYS A 81 -8.41 -8.32 13.92
C LYS A 81 -7.69 -7.51 12.82
N PRO A 82 -7.31 -6.24 13.03
CA PRO A 82 -6.69 -5.46 11.98
C PRO A 82 -5.23 -5.87 11.74
N LEU A 83 -4.70 -5.54 10.56
CA LEU A 83 -3.26 -5.45 10.30
C LEU A 83 -2.82 -4.01 10.55
N ILE A 84 -1.81 -3.83 11.38
CA ILE A 84 -1.32 -2.49 11.74
C ILE A 84 0.06 -2.34 11.13
N ILE A 85 0.24 -1.28 10.34
CA ILE A 85 1.50 -0.91 9.73
C ILE A 85 1.81 0.56 10.04
N THR A 86 3.09 0.91 10.01
CA THR A 86 3.56 2.28 10.20
C THR A 86 4.16 2.80 8.91
N PHE A 87 3.75 3.99 8.49
CA PHE A 87 4.30 4.69 7.33
C PHE A 87 5.33 5.71 7.77
N HIS A 88 6.49 5.71 7.13
CA HIS A 88 7.61 6.56 7.45
C HIS A 88 8.15 7.21 6.19
N ARG A 89 8.05 8.53 6.11
CA ARG A 89 8.57 9.30 4.96
C ARG A 89 10.01 9.75 5.13
N PHE A 90 10.42 10.07 6.35
CA PHE A 90 11.72 10.69 6.67
C PHE A 90 12.50 9.94 7.75
N ALA A 91 12.08 8.74 8.16
CA ALA A 91 12.72 8.04 9.26
C ALA A 91 14.13 7.52 8.91
N TYR A 92 14.40 7.30 7.62
CA TYR A 92 15.72 6.91 7.11
C TYR A 92 16.01 7.64 5.80
N ASN A 93 17.29 7.79 5.44
CA ASN A 93 17.73 8.27 4.11
C ASN A 93 17.27 7.38 2.93
N LEU A 94 16.46 6.35 3.18
CA LEU A 94 15.85 5.46 2.18
C LEU A 94 14.53 6.01 1.60
N GLY A 95 13.97 7.08 2.14
CA GLY A 95 12.69 7.63 1.69
C GLY A 95 11.48 6.93 2.30
N GLU A 96 10.38 6.88 1.55
CA GLU A 96 9.07 6.38 1.97
C GLU A 96 9.05 4.85 2.15
N HIS A 97 8.63 4.37 3.32
CA HIS A 97 8.57 2.95 3.61
C HIS A 97 7.49 2.60 4.64
N TYR A 98 7.09 1.33 4.62
CA TYR A 98 6.14 0.73 5.55
C TYR A 98 6.83 -0.31 6.42
N ASN A 99 6.57 -0.26 7.72
CA ASN A 99 7.03 -1.29 8.66
C ASN A 99 5.83 -1.98 9.32
N SER A 100 5.91 -3.31 9.40
CA SER A 100 5.01 -4.10 10.23
C SER A 100 5.14 -3.70 11.69
N THR A 101 4.02 -3.60 12.39
CA THR A 101 4.03 -3.35 13.83
C THR A 101 3.00 -4.25 14.53
N ILE A 102 3.11 -4.32 15.85
CA ILE A 102 2.14 -4.99 16.70
C ILE A 102 1.65 -4.00 17.76
N SER A 103 0.38 -4.08 18.11
CA SER A 103 -0.14 -3.31 19.23
C SER A 103 0.48 -3.86 20.52
N ASN A 104 1.22 -2.99 21.24
CA ASN A 104 1.67 -3.27 22.60
C ASN A 104 0.47 -3.13 23.54
N ILE A 105 -0.44 -4.09 23.51
CA ILE A 105 -1.44 -4.25 24.56
C ILE A 105 -0.71 -4.90 25.73
N THR A 106 -0.07 -4.07 26.57
CA THR A 106 0.33 -4.53 27.90
C THR A 106 -0.95 -4.75 28.68
N THR A 107 -1.41 -6.00 28.75
CA THR A 107 -2.46 -6.39 29.69
C THR A 107 -1.92 -6.09 31.09
N ILE A 108 -2.38 -4.99 31.69
CA ILE A 108 -2.19 -4.76 33.10
C ILE A 108 -3.12 -5.77 33.79
N SER A 109 -2.53 -6.90 34.17
CA SER A 109 -3.13 -7.90 35.06
C SER A 109 -3.28 -7.33 36.47
#